data_AF-A0A256VLF1-F1
#
_entry.id   AF-A0A256VLF1-F1
#
_cell.length_a   1.000
_cell.length_b   1.000
_cell.length_c   1.000
_cell.angle_alpha   90.00
_cell.angle_beta   90.00
_cell.angle_gamma   90.00
#
_symmetry.space_group_name_H-M   'P 1'
#
loop_
_entity.id
_entity.type
_entity.pdbx_description
1 polymer ?
#
loop_
_entity_poly.entity_id
_entity_poly.type
_entity_poly.pdbx_seq_one_letter_code
_entity_poly.pdbx_strand_id
1 'polypeptide(L)'
;MSAEVKVLSTSTRTNLEALKHHMKKLGFKYYEERDGWVTFGARLMMNGEGVAPHDCISINVRFMDIYSDLLAFDLISKLPEASHAILDFYEAEGIANED
;
A
#
# COMPACT_ATOMS: atom_id res chain seq x y z
N MET A 1 8.55 25.91 7.30
CA MET A 1 7.74 25.06 8.19
C MET A 1 8.38 23.69 8.19
N SER A 2 8.87 23.22 9.34
CA SER A 2 9.44 21.87 9.45
C SER A 2 8.28 20.89 9.53
N ALA A 3 8.04 20.12 8.48
CA ALA A 3 7.09 19.01 8.56
C ALA A 3 7.70 18.01 9.55
N GLU A 4 7.16 17.95 10.77
CA GLU A 4 7.46 16.84 11.67
C GLU A 4 7.09 15.56 10.92
N VAL A 5 8.12 14.82 10.50
CA VAL A 5 7.95 13.46 9.99
C VAL A 5 7.45 12.65 11.18
N LYS A 6 6.14 12.58 11.33
CA LYS A 6 5.49 11.79 12.38
C LYS A 6 5.92 10.34 12.16
N VAL A 7 6.88 9.89 12.97
CA VAL A 7 7.51 8.57 12.85
C VAL A 7 6.44 7.52 13.19
N LEU A 8 6.26 6.54 12.31
CA LEU A 8 5.37 5.42 12.57
C LEU A 8 5.77 4.69 13.85
N SER A 9 4.78 4.23 14.61
CA SER A 9 5.05 3.41 15.79
C SER A 9 5.74 2.09 15.40
N THR A 10 6.41 1.44 16.36
CA THR A 10 7.07 0.14 16.12
C THR A 10 6.07 -0.95 15.71
N SER A 11 4.86 -0.94 16.27
CA SER A 11 3.79 -1.86 15.88
C SER A 11 3.31 -1.59 14.47
N THR A 12 3.04 -0.32 14.13
CA THR A 12 2.63 0.09 12.77
C THR A 12 3.66 -0.32 11.72
N ARG A 13 4.95 -0.14 12.01
CA ARG A 13 6.02 -0.58 11.11
C ARG A 13 6.03 -2.11 10.93
N THR A 14 5.80 -2.86 12.00
CA THR A 14 5.75 -4.33 11.94
C THR A 14 4.57 -4.82 11.10
N ASN A 15 3.39 -4.23 11.30
CA ASN A 15 2.18 -4.54 10.54
C ASN A 15 2.33 -4.15 9.07
N LEU A 16 2.98 -3.02 8.78
CA LEU A 16 3.28 -2.59 7.42
C LEU A 16 4.24 -3.57 6.71
N GLU A 17 5.27 -4.08 7.40
CA GLU A 17 6.15 -5.11 6.83
C GLU A 17 5.40 -6.43 6.56
N ALA A 18 4.47 -6.82 7.44
CA ALA A 18 3.61 -7.98 7.20
C ALA A 18 2.72 -7.77 5.97
N LEU A 19 2.14 -6.59 5.81
CA LEU A 19 1.35 -6.21 4.64
C LEU A 19 2.21 -6.24 3.36
N LYS A 20 3.39 -5.63 3.36
CA LYS A 20 4.33 -5.68 2.22
C LYS A 20 4.65 -7.11 1.80
N HIS A 21 4.93 -7.98 2.78
CA HIS A 21 5.23 -9.38 2.50
C HIS A 21 4.02 -10.12 1.91
N HIS A 22 2.81 -9.83 2.39
CA HIS A 22 1.58 -10.38 1.84
C HIS A 22 1.33 -9.89 0.40
N MET A 23 1.40 -8.58 0.16
CA MET A 23 1.24 -7.96 -1.16
C MET A 23 2.22 -8.51 -2.20
N LYS A 24 3.46 -8.80 -1.79
CA LYS A 24 4.45 -9.46 -2.64
C LYS A 24 4.02 -10.86 -3.09
N LYS A 25 3.34 -11.64 -2.24
CA LYS A 25 2.80 -12.96 -2.60
C LYS A 25 1.64 -12.85 -3.60
N LEU A 26 0.89 -11.75 -3.56
CA LEU A 26 -0.20 -11.45 -4.49
C LEU A 26 0.28 -10.94 -5.85
N GLY A 27 1.57 -10.66 -6.02
CA GLY A 27 2.16 -10.21 -7.27
C GLY A 27 2.59 -8.73 -7.28
N PHE A 28 2.30 -7.98 -6.22
CA PHE A 28 2.76 -6.60 -6.04
C PHE A 28 4.18 -6.59 -5.47
N LYS A 29 5.17 -6.75 -6.35
CA LYS A 29 6.58 -6.99 -5.99
C LYS A 29 7.33 -5.75 -5.50
N TYR A 30 6.84 -4.57 -5.85
CA TYR A 30 7.48 -3.29 -5.57
C TYR A 30 6.59 -2.45 -4.66
N TYR A 31 7.22 -1.59 -3.87
CA TYR A 31 6.49 -0.62 -3.08
C TYR A 31 7.28 0.70 -2.96
N GLU A 32 6.55 1.79 -2.77
CA GLU A 32 7.09 3.12 -2.50
C GLU A 32 6.35 3.71 -1.30
N GLU A 33 7.10 4.28 -0.36
CA GLU A 33 6.55 5.03 0.78
C GLU A 33 6.81 6.51 0.58
N ARG A 34 5.76 7.31 0.45
CA ARG A 34 5.88 8.75 0.21
C ARG A 34 4.70 9.51 0.76
N ASP A 35 4.97 10.58 1.50
CA ASP A 35 3.94 11.53 1.98
C ASP A 35 2.78 10.87 2.77
N GLY A 36 3.07 9.78 3.48
CA GLY A 36 2.05 9.00 4.21
C GLY A 36 1.25 8.02 3.34
N TRP A 37 1.63 7.85 2.09
CA TRP A 37 1.16 6.80 1.20
C TRP A 37 2.15 5.64 1.14
N VAL A 38 1.61 4.44 1.00
CA VAL A 38 2.34 3.27 0.51
C VAL A 38 1.71 2.88 -0.82
N THR A 39 2.48 2.93 -1.89
CA THR A 39 2.05 2.46 -3.20
C THR A 39 2.70 1.12 -3.46
N PHE A 40 1.89 0.08 -3.65
CA PHE A 40 2.31 -1.26 -4.07
C PHE A 40 2.15 -1.41 -5.57
N GLY A 41 3.06 -2.08 -6.26
CA GLY A 41 2.87 -2.41 -7.66
C GLY A 41 3.64 -3.61 -8.16
N ALA A 42 3.24 -4.10 -9.33
CA ALA A 42 3.84 -5.29 -9.94
C ALA A 42 5.07 -4.99 -10.81
N ARG A 43 5.23 -3.73 -11.23
CA ARG A 43 6.33 -3.26 -12.08
C ARG A 43 6.89 -1.93 -11.54
N LEU A 44 8.18 -1.70 -11.81
CA LEU A 44 8.79 -0.37 -11.64
C LEU A 44 8.53 0.48 -12.88
N MET A 45 8.63 1.80 -12.74
CA MET A 45 8.70 2.69 -13.89
C MET A 45 9.89 2.34 -14.80
N MET A 46 9.84 2.74 -16.08
CA MET A 46 10.89 2.41 -17.06
C MET A 46 12.27 2.98 -16.68
N ASN A 47 12.32 4.07 -15.93
CA ASN A 47 13.54 4.65 -15.38
C ASN A 47 14.07 3.89 -14.14
N GLY A 48 13.35 2.86 -13.65
CA GLY A 48 13.70 2.06 -12.49
C GLY A 48 13.37 2.70 -11.15
N GLU A 49 12.79 3.91 -11.13
CA GLU A 49 12.45 4.64 -9.91
C GLU A 49 10.94 4.58 -9.68
N GLY A 50 10.51 4.21 -8.49
CA GLY A 50 9.08 4.19 -8.12
C GLY A 50 8.24 3.13 -8.83
N VAL A 51 6.96 3.10 -8.47
CA VAL A 51 6.01 2.10 -8.96
C VAL A 51 5.38 2.52 -10.29
N ALA A 52 5.24 1.58 -11.23
CA ALA A 52 4.56 1.84 -12.49
C ALA A 52 3.08 2.21 -12.24
N PRO A 53 2.58 3.32 -12.82
CA PRO A 53 1.26 3.85 -12.48
C PRO A 53 0.12 2.89 -12.79
N HIS A 54 0.26 2.04 -13.81
CA HIS A 54 -0.82 1.19 -14.32
C HIS A 54 -0.88 -0.22 -13.73
N ASP A 55 -0.05 -0.54 -12.74
CA ASP A 55 -0.13 -1.83 -12.03
C ASP A 55 0.04 -1.61 -10.54
N CYS A 56 -0.67 -0.63 -9.99
CA CYS A 56 -0.49 -0.20 -8.61
C CYS A 56 -1.77 -0.18 -7.79
N ILE A 57 -1.57 -0.34 -6.47
CA ILE A 57 -2.55 -0.04 -5.43
C ILE A 57 -1.85 0.90 -4.46
N SER A 58 -2.43 2.06 -4.22
CA SER A 58 -1.95 3.04 -3.25
C SER A 58 -2.86 3.07 -2.04
N ILE A 59 -2.26 3.03 -0.85
CA ILE A 59 -2.95 3.12 0.43
C ILE A 59 -2.39 4.28 1.23
N ASN A 60 -3.25 5.01 1.95
CA ASN A 60 -2.79 6.05 2.85
C ASN A 60 -2.61 5.46 4.25
N VAL A 61 -1.39 5.37 4.79
CA VAL A 61 -1.17 4.77 6.11
C VAL A 61 -1.68 5.61 7.29
N ARG A 62 -2.26 6.79 7.03
CA ARG A 62 -2.83 7.69 8.04
C ARG A 62 -4.35 7.82 7.97
N PHE A 63 -4.96 7.49 6.83
CA PHE A 63 -6.40 7.65 6.57
C PHE A 63 -6.90 6.46 5.76
N MET A 64 -8.17 6.06 5.91
CA MET A 64 -8.72 5.01 5.05
C MET A 64 -8.99 5.56 3.64
N ASP A 65 -8.01 5.46 2.75
CA ASP A 65 -8.19 5.68 1.32
C ASP A 65 -7.39 4.65 0.51
N ILE A 66 -8.01 4.13 -0.55
CA ILE A 66 -7.45 3.08 -1.42
C ILE A 66 -7.69 3.47 -2.87
N TYR A 67 -6.60 3.62 -3.62
CA TYR A 67 -6.62 3.90 -5.06
C TYR A 67 -5.96 2.76 -5.84
N SER A 68 -6.54 2.33 -6.96
CA SER A 68 -5.92 1.32 -7.82
C SER A 68 -6.04 1.65 -9.31
N ASP A 69 -4.96 1.39 -10.05
CA ASP A 69 -4.90 1.44 -11.51
C ASP A 69 -4.18 0.17 -11.97
N LEU A 70 -4.91 -0.72 -12.66
CA LEU A 70 -4.45 -2.06 -13.07
C LEU A 70 -4.80 -2.34 -14.54
N LEU A 71 -3.77 -2.53 -15.37
CA LEU A 71 -3.92 -3.04 -16.74
C LEU A 71 -3.66 -4.55 -16.86
N ALA A 72 -3.22 -5.21 -15.79
CA ALA A 72 -2.88 -6.63 -15.78
C ALA A 72 -4.02 -7.50 -15.21
N PHE A 73 -4.57 -8.40 -16.04
CA PHE A 73 -5.71 -9.27 -15.67
C PHE A 73 -5.44 -10.21 -14.48
N ASP A 74 -4.20 -10.66 -14.31
CA ASP A 74 -3.80 -11.50 -13.18
C ASP A 74 -3.89 -10.75 -11.85
N LEU A 75 -3.44 -9.50 -11.80
CA LEU A 75 -3.52 -8.64 -10.63
C LEU A 75 -4.96 -8.24 -10.30
N ILE A 76 -5.79 -8.00 -11.33
CA ILE A 76 -7.22 -7.71 -11.13
C ILE A 76 -7.90 -8.84 -10.35
N SER A 77 -7.57 -10.10 -10.67
CA SER A 77 -8.12 -11.26 -9.94
C SER A 77 -7.71 -11.32 -8.46
N LYS A 78 -6.65 -10.61 -8.07
CA LYS A 78 -6.11 -10.54 -6.71
C LYS A 78 -6.59 -9.31 -5.92
N LEU A 79 -7.30 -8.38 -6.56
CA LEU A 79 -7.85 -7.18 -5.91
C LEU A 79 -8.69 -7.48 -4.67
N PRO A 80 -9.59 -8.49 -4.66
CA PRO A 80 -10.38 -8.76 -3.45
C PRO A 80 -9.53 -9.13 -2.24
N GLU A 81 -8.53 -10.00 -2.45
CA GLU A 81 -7.61 -10.43 -1.40
C GLU A 81 -6.69 -9.30 -0.94
N ALA A 82 -6.16 -8.51 -1.88
CA ALA A 82 -5.36 -7.32 -1.56
C ALA A 82 -6.17 -6.29 -0.76
N SER A 83 -7.43 -6.05 -1.15
CA SER A 83 -8.32 -5.11 -0.46
C SER A 83 -8.61 -5.56 0.97
N HIS A 84 -8.90 -6.84 1.19
CA HIS A 84 -9.09 -7.36 2.55
C HIS A 84 -7.82 -7.25 3.39
N ALA A 85 -6.64 -7.58 2.87
CA ALA A 85 -5.39 -7.42 3.60
C ALA A 85 -5.10 -5.95 4.01
N ILE A 86 -5.53 -4.99 3.18
CA ILE A 86 -5.43 -3.56 3.49
C ILE A 86 -6.44 -3.16 4.57
N LEU A 87 -7.68 -3.64 4.50
CA LEU A 87 -8.70 -3.39 5.51
C LEU A 87 -8.30 -3.98 6.87
N ASP A 88 -7.79 -5.21 6.89
CA ASP A 88 -7.26 -5.86 8.09
C ASP A 88 -6.11 -5.05 8.71
N PHE A 89 -5.26 -4.45 7.87
CA PHE A 89 -4.20 -3.55 8.33
C PHE A 89 -4.78 -2.29 8.99
N TYR A 90 -5.77 -1.63 8.38
CA TYR A 90 -6.40 -0.44 8.98
C TYR A 90 -7.12 -0.76 10.30
N GLU A 91 -7.83 -1.88 10.36
CA GLU A 91 -8.48 -2.35 11.59
C GLU A 91 -7.46 -2.60 12.69
N ALA A 92 -6.35 -3.28 12.38
CA ALA A 92 -5.28 -3.55 13.34
C ALA A 92 -4.58 -2.28 13.85
N GLU A 93 -4.51 -1.23 13.04
CA GLU A 93 -3.96 0.07 13.41
C GLU A 93 -4.97 0.98 14.13
N GLY A 94 -6.25 0.57 14.24
CA GLY A 94 -7.31 1.41 14.80
C GLY A 94 -7.61 2.64 13.95
N ILE A 95 -7.31 2.59 12.65
CA ILE A 95 -7.63 3.63 11.67
C ILE A 95 -9.09 3.40 11.29
N ALA A 96 -10.00 4.06 12.01
CA ALA A 96 -11.43 3.97 11.74
C ALA A 96 -11.78 4.75 10.46
N ASN A 97 -12.82 4.29 9.78
CA ASN A 97 -13.54 5.06 8.77
C ASN A 97 -14.13 6.27 9.51
N GLU A 98 -13.51 7.44 9.41
CA GLU A 98 -14.21 8.65 9.78
C GLU A 98 -15.33 8.86 8.75
N ASP A 99 -16.58 8.77 9.20
CA ASP A 99 -17.83 8.99 8.42
C ASP A 99 -17.87 10.37 7.74
#